data_AF-A0AA88YLY4-F1
#
_entry.id   AF-A0AA88YLY4-F1
#
_cell.length_a   1.000
_cell.length_b   1.000
_cell.length_c   1.000
_cell.angle_alpha   90.00
_cell.angle_beta   90.00
_cell.angle_gamma   90.00
#
_symmetry.space_group_name_H-M   'P 1'
#
loop_
_entity.id
_entity.type
_entity.pdbx_description
1 polymer ?
#
loop_
_entity_poly.entity_id
_entity_poly.type
_entity_poly.pdbx_seq_one_letter_code
_entity_poly.pdbx_strand_id
1 'polypeptide(L)'
;MSDVIKPEMRQSYEHHLRGFCRDDASPLFLPRECCDKHKKFDRRVPGLFKTEYEGDRMIGLCSKTYVVANGEECKFSSKGINKKNVTDAWETYDNVLKNEKAGSGINRGIRARDNTMFTYTQERSGFSYFYCKRRVLGDGLSTEPLDIILKP
;
A
#
# COMPACT_ATOMS: atom_id res chain seq x y z
N MET A 1 10.78 -1.34 -16.43
CA MET A 1 11.54 -0.73 -15.30
C MET A 1 12.54 0.33 -15.76
N SER A 2 13.19 0.19 -16.93
CA SER A 2 14.15 1.17 -17.47
C SER A 2 13.56 2.56 -17.75
N ASP A 3 12.25 2.62 -17.96
CA ASP A 3 11.57 3.82 -18.46
C ASP A 3 11.16 4.79 -17.34
N VAL A 4 11.19 4.32 -16.08
CA VAL A 4 10.91 5.14 -14.89
C VAL A 4 12.19 5.72 -14.27
N ILE A 5 13.36 5.40 -14.82
CA ILE A 5 14.66 5.89 -14.35
C ILE A 5 15.09 7.05 -15.24
N LYS A 6 15.36 8.20 -14.61
CA LYS A 6 15.90 9.38 -15.30
C LYS A 6 17.14 9.00 -16.11
N PRO A 7 17.27 9.40 -17.39
CA PRO A 7 18.38 9.00 -18.25
C PRO A 7 19.76 9.18 -17.62
N GLU A 8 19.98 10.32 -16.96
CA GLU A 8 21.22 10.69 -16.26
C GLU A 8 21.54 9.82 -15.03
N MET A 9 20.55 9.13 -14.46
CA MET A 9 20.73 8.26 -13.30
C MET A 9 20.94 6.79 -13.66
N ARG A 10 20.76 6.40 -14.94
CA ARG A 10 20.80 4.99 -15.37
C ARG A 10 22.12 4.31 -15.04
N GLN A 11 23.25 4.97 -15.29
CA GLN A 11 24.57 4.40 -15.01
C GLN A 11 24.77 4.17 -13.50
N SER A 12 24.38 5.14 -12.67
CA SER A 12 24.44 5.00 -11.20
C SER A 12 23.52 3.87 -10.72
N TYR A 13 22.30 3.78 -11.26
CA TYR A 13 21.36 2.71 -10.93
C TYR A 13 21.92 1.31 -11.25
N GLU A 14 22.42 1.11 -12.46
CA GLU A 14 23.04 -0.16 -12.87
C GLU A 14 24.26 -0.49 -12.01
N HIS A 15 25.08 0.51 -11.67
CA HIS A 15 26.21 0.33 -10.78
C HIS A 15 25.77 -0.06 -9.35
N HIS A 16 24.67 0.49 -8.83
CA HIS A 16 24.13 0.10 -7.52
C HIS A 16 23.65 -1.35 -7.51
N LEU A 17 23.02 -1.82 -8.59
CA LEU A 17 22.53 -3.19 -8.69
C LEU A 17 23.66 -4.20 -8.89
N ARG A 18 24.66 -3.88 -9.71
CA ARG A 18 25.63 -4.87 -10.23
C ARG A 18 27.10 -4.57 -9.92
N GLY A 19 27.43 -3.34 -9.56
CA GLY A 19 28.81 -2.87 -9.32
C GLY A 19 29.46 -3.37 -8.01
N PHE A 20 28.67 -3.99 -7.13
CA PHE A 20 29.08 -4.39 -5.78
C PHE A 20 29.07 -5.91 -5.56
N CYS A 21 29.71 -6.67 -6.46
CA CYS A 21 29.85 -8.13 -6.32
C CYS A 21 30.97 -8.53 -5.35
N ARG A 22 30.88 -8.08 -4.09
CA ARG A 22 31.79 -8.42 -3.00
C ARG A 22 31.04 -8.60 -1.70
N ASP A 23 31.57 -9.42 -0.80
CA ASP A 23 30.88 -9.76 0.45
C ASP A 23 30.88 -8.62 1.48
N ASP A 24 31.88 -7.74 1.42
CA ASP A 24 32.07 -6.55 2.28
C ASP A 24 31.30 -5.32 1.77
N ALA A 25 30.74 -5.39 0.56
CA ALA A 25 30.03 -4.26 -0.02
C ALA A 25 28.68 -4.05 0.66
N SER A 26 28.45 -2.82 1.12
CA SER A 26 27.17 -2.37 1.65
C SER A 26 26.35 -1.74 0.51
N PRO A 27 25.27 -2.39 0.04
CA PRO A 27 24.36 -1.73 -0.88
C PRO A 27 23.66 -0.56 -0.19
N LEU A 28 23.52 0.56 -0.89
CA LEU A 28 22.91 1.79 -0.33
C LEU A 28 21.48 1.55 0.15
N PHE A 29 20.60 1.17 -0.78
CA PHE A 29 19.15 1.08 -0.52
C PHE A 29 18.44 -0.02 -1.33
N LEU A 30 19.05 -0.54 -2.39
CA LEU A 30 18.48 -1.56 -3.27
C LEU A 30 19.22 -2.91 -3.12
N PRO A 31 18.53 -4.06 -3.23
CA PRO A 31 19.19 -5.35 -3.26
C PRO A 31 20.07 -5.50 -4.50
N ARG A 32 21.21 -6.16 -4.34
CA ARG A 32 22.13 -6.45 -5.44
C ARG A 32 21.56 -7.52 -6.36
N GLU A 33 21.89 -7.39 -7.64
CA GLU A 33 21.52 -8.32 -8.70
C GLU A 33 22.72 -9.01 -9.37
N CYS A 34 23.93 -8.82 -8.84
CA CYS A 34 25.18 -9.32 -9.44
C CYS A 34 25.31 -10.86 -9.49
N CYS A 35 24.88 -11.59 -8.46
CA CYS A 35 24.91 -13.05 -8.44
C CYS A 35 23.87 -13.64 -7.47
N ASP A 36 23.56 -14.93 -7.60
CA ASP A 36 22.53 -15.60 -6.79
C ASP A 36 22.84 -15.62 -5.30
N LYS A 37 24.12 -15.68 -4.91
CA LYS A 37 24.57 -15.62 -3.52
C LYS A 37 24.11 -14.31 -2.87
N HIS A 38 24.44 -13.17 -3.50
CA HIS A 38 24.09 -11.85 -2.99
C HIS A 38 22.59 -11.58 -3.08
N LYS A 39 21.91 -11.98 -4.16
CA LYS A 39 20.44 -11.89 -4.26
C LYS A 39 19.73 -12.59 -3.09
N LYS A 40 20.14 -13.83 -2.76
CA LYS A 40 19.58 -14.59 -1.63
C LYS A 40 19.92 -13.98 -0.27
N PHE A 41 21.12 -13.41 -0.11
CA PHE A 41 21.53 -12.71 1.10
C PHE A 41 20.69 -11.44 1.30
N ASP A 42 20.69 -10.53 0.31
CA ASP A 42 20.04 -9.22 0.34
C ASP A 42 18.52 -9.33 0.53
N ARG A 43 17.89 -10.39 0.01
CA ARG A 43 16.46 -10.68 0.29
C ARG A 43 16.15 -10.77 1.78
N ARG A 44 17.11 -11.14 2.62
CA ARG A 44 16.98 -11.25 4.08
C ARG A 44 17.57 -10.06 4.85
N VAL A 45 18.29 -9.17 4.20
CA VAL A 45 18.92 -8.00 4.83
C VAL A 45 17.85 -6.95 5.16
N PRO A 46 17.68 -6.55 6.43
CA PRO A 46 16.79 -5.45 6.81
C PRO A 46 17.23 -4.11 6.21
N GLY A 47 16.28 -3.21 5.96
CA GLY A 47 16.57 -1.84 5.47
C GLY A 47 16.70 -1.69 3.96
N LEU A 48 16.80 -2.78 3.18
CA LEU A 48 16.77 -2.72 1.72
C LEU A 48 15.34 -2.63 1.18
N PHE A 49 15.12 -1.76 0.19
CA PHE A 49 13.87 -1.67 -0.55
C PHE A 49 13.76 -2.84 -1.53
N LYS A 50 12.85 -3.77 -1.23
CA LYS A 50 12.61 -4.98 -2.01
C LYS A 50 11.25 -4.90 -2.66
N THR A 51 11.13 -5.44 -3.86
CA THR A 51 9.84 -5.61 -4.51
C THR A 51 8.99 -6.58 -3.68
N GLU A 52 7.89 -6.08 -3.11
CA GLU A 52 6.94 -6.89 -2.35
C GLU A 52 5.79 -7.42 -3.22
N TYR A 53 5.43 -6.66 -4.27
CA TYR A 53 4.42 -7.01 -5.27
C TYR A 53 4.58 -6.11 -6.48
N GLU A 54 4.25 -6.64 -7.65
CA GLU A 54 4.21 -5.92 -8.92
C GLU A 54 2.94 -6.29 -9.68
N GLY A 55 2.44 -5.36 -10.48
CA GLY A 55 1.23 -5.56 -11.26
C GLY A 55 1.11 -4.53 -12.38
N ASP A 56 0.16 -4.77 -13.28
CA ASP A 56 -0.06 -3.97 -14.48
C ASP A 56 -0.91 -2.73 -14.21
N ARG A 57 -1.81 -2.80 -13.22
CA ARG A 57 -2.77 -1.73 -12.91
C ARG A 57 -2.97 -1.57 -11.41
N MET A 58 -3.23 -0.33 -10.98
CA MET A 58 -3.44 -0.01 -9.56
C MET A 58 -4.55 1.03 -9.39
N ILE A 59 -5.38 0.85 -8.36
CA ILE A 59 -6.37 1.82 -7.90
C ILE A 59 -6.05 2.15 -6.43
N GLY A 60 -5.85 3.44 -6.12
CA GLY A 60 -5.70 3.94 -4.76
C GLY A 60 -6.82 4.91 -4.42
N LEU A 61 -7.70 4.54 -3.48
CA LEU A 61 -8.84 5.37 -3.08
C LEU A 61 -8.46 6.37 -1.99
N CYS A 62 -7.86 5.89 -0.91
CA CYS A 62 -7.40 6.71 0.20
C CYS A 62 -6.22 6.05 0.92
N SER A 63 -5.71 6.69 1.98
CA SER A 63 -4.54 6.20 2.71
C SER A 63 -4.73 4.76 3.21
N LYS A 64 -3.87 3.85 2.74
CA LYS A 64 -3.89 2.40 3.06
C LYS A 64 -5.12 1.66 2.52
N THR A 65 -5.81 2.23 1.53
CA THR A 65 -6.91 1.57 0.81
C THR A 65 -6.61 1.57 -0.68
N TYR A 66 -6.04 0.46 -1.18
CA TYR A 66 -5.63 0.30 -2.58
C TYR A 66 -5.77 -1.15 -3.05
N VAL A 67 -5.82 -1.34 -4.38
CA VAL A 67 -5.70 -2.63 -5.06
C VAL A 67 -4.68 -2.51 -6.20
N VAL A 68 -3.85 -3.52 -6.36
CA VAL A 68 -2.97 -3.73 -7.50
C VAL A 68 -3.37 -5.05 -8.14
N ALA A 69 -3.63 -5.05 -9.45
CA ALA A 69 -3.90 -6.24 -10.23
C ALA A 69 -2.66 -6.64 -11.04
N ASN A 70 -2.53 -7.94 -11.29
CA ASN A 70 -1.65 -8.53 -12.27
C ASN A 70 -2.44 -9.64 -13.00
N GLY A 71 -3.12 -9.27 -14.09
CA GLY A 71 -4.09 -10.16 -14.72
C GLY A 71 -5.30 -10.41 -13.80
N GLU A 72 -5.54 -11.67 -13.44
CA GLU A 72 -6.62 -12.08 -12.51
C GLU A 72 -6.20 -12.02 -11.04
N GLU A 73 -4.91 -11.98 -10.74
CA GLU A 73 -4.42 -11.90 -9.37
C GLU A 73 -4.48 -10.47 -8.85
N CYS A 74 -4.92 -10.30 -7.60
CA CYS A 74 -4.99 -8.99 -6.95
C CYS A 74 -4.33 -9.00 -5.59
N LYS A 75 -3.48 -8.00 -5.33
CA LYS A 75 -3.04 -7.64 -3.98
C LYS A 75 -3.72 -6.35 -3.55
N PHE A 76 -4.38 -6.36 -2.40
CA PHE A 76 -5.09 -5.18 -1.92
C PHE A 76 -4.94 -4.96 -0.40
N SER A 77 -5.22 -3.74 0.00
CA SER A 77 -5.36 -3.29 1.38
C SER A 77 -6.67 -2.54 1.52
N SER A 78 -7.50 -2.92 2.50
CA SER A 78 -8.81 -2.34 2.79
C SER A 78 -8.86 -1.86 4.25
N LYS A 79 -8.29 -0.69 4.55
CA LYS A 79 -8.15 -0.23 5.93
C LYS A 79 -9.51 -0.17 6.64
N GLY A 80 -9.62 -0.89 7.76
CA GLY A 80 -10.84 -0.90 8.57
C GLY A 80 -11.90 -1.91 8.10
N ILE A 81 -11.67 -2.64 7.01
CA ILE A 81 -12.53 -3.74 6.54
C ILE A 81 -11.76 -5.06 6.63
N ASN A 82 -12.43 -6.11 7.08
CA ASN A 82 -11.89 -7.45 7.09
C ASN A 82 -11.67 -7.94 5.65
N LYS A 83 -10.41 -8.15 5.25
CA LYS A 83 -10.03 -8.58 3.90
C LYS A 83 -10.74 -9.86 3.45
N LYS A 84 -11.05 -10.78 4.37
CA LYS A 84 -11.73 -12.05 4.06
C LYS A 84 -13.14 -11.85 3.50
N ASN A 85 -13.76 -10.70 3.76
CA ASN A 85 -15.13 -10.41 3.37
C ASN A 85 -15.20 -9.53 2.11
N VAL A 86 -14.07 -9.23 1.48
CA VAL A 86 -14.00 -8.48 0.23
C VAL A 86 -13.94 -9.49 -0.91
N THR A 87 -15.08 -9.77 -1.52
CA THR A 87 -15.19 -10.53 -2.77
C THR A 87 -14.96 -9.57 -3.94
N ASP A 88 -14.18 -9.98 -4.94
CA ASP A 88 -13.91 -9.19 -6.15
C ASP A 88 -13.34 -7.80 -5.85
N ALA A 89 -12.14 -7.80 -5.26
CA ALA A 89 -11.46 -6.58 -4.84
C ALA A 89 -11.26 -5.57 -5.97
N TRP A 90 -10.96 -6.01 -7.20
CA TRP A 90 -10.79 -5.08 -8.32
C TRP A 90 -12.08 -4.30 -8.61
N GLU A 91 -13.17 -5.02 -8.84
CA GLU A 91 -14.47 -4.44 -9.18
C GLU A 91 -15.01 -3.55 -8.07
N THR A 92 -14.83 -3.97 -6.80
CA THR A 92 -15.21 -3.16 -5.65
C THR A 92 -14.53 -1.78 -5.68
N TYR A 93 -13.24 -1.73 -5.97
CA TYR A 93 -12.47 -0.47 -5.96
C TYR A 93 -12.74 0.37 -7.21
N ASP A 94 -12.85 -0.27 -8.37
CA ASP A 94 -13.19 0.39 -9.64
C ASP A 94 -14.57 1.05 -9.57
N ASN A 95 -15.57 0.37 -8.98
CA ASN A 95 -16.90 0.92 -8.78
C ASN A 95 -16.92 2.12 -7.83
N VAL A 96 -16.15 2.08 -6.75
CA VAL A 96 -16.03 3.22 -5.82
C VAL A 96 -15.36 4.40 -6.49
N LEU A 97 -14.32 4.16 -7.29
CA LEU A 97 -13.60 5.19 -8.04
C LEU A 97 -14.49 5.85 -9.11
N LYS A 98 -15.22 5.05 -9.90
CA LYS A 98 -16.03 5.54 -11.02
C LYS A 98 -17.34 6.21 -10.60
N ASN A 99 -17.99 5.66 -9.57
CA ASN A 99 -19.33 6.11 -9.18
C ASN A 99 -19.34 7.08 -8.00
N GLU A 100 -18.18 7.33 -7.38
CA GLU A 100 -18.05 8.19 -6.19
C GLU A 100 -19.05 7.79 -5.08
N LYS A 101 -19.28 6.48 -4.94
CA LYS A 101 -20.15 5.91 -3.90
C LYS A 101 -19.30 5.11 -2.94
N ALA A 102 -19.33 5.51 -1.67
CA ALA A 102 -18.58 4.80 -0.65
C ALA A 102 -19.09 3.37 -0.46
N GLY A 103 -18.18 2.41 -0.42
CA GLY A 103 -18.50 1.02 -0.11
C GLY A 103 -18.43 0.73 1.39
N SER A 104 -19.32 -0.14 1.87
CA SER A 104 -19.28 -0.71 3.21
C SER A 104 -18.80 -2.16 3.19
N GLY A 105 -18.45 -2.68 4.37
CA GLY A 105 -18.10 -4.06 4.59
C GLY A 105 -18.43 -4.50 6.00
N ILE A 106 -18.60 -5.80 6.18
CA ILE A 106 -18.96 -6.38 7.48
C ILE A 106 -17.68 -6.83 8.17
N ASN A 107 -17.47 -6.38 9.40
CA ASN A 107 -16.43 -6.88 10.28
C ASN A 107 -17.06 -7.79 11.34
N ARG A 108 -16.56 -9.02 11.43
CA ARG A 108 -16.89 -9.96 12.49
C ARG A 108 -15.68 -10.19 13.35
N GLY A 109 -15.86 -10.16 14.67
CA GLY A 109 -14.78 -10.32 15.62
C GLY A 109 -15.28 -10.81 16.97
N ILE A 110 -14.35 -10.85 17.92
CA ILE A 110 -14.60 -11.22 19.30
C ILE A 110 -14.18 -10.09 20.22
N ARG A 111 -14.94 -9.88 21.29
CA ARG A 111 -14.65 -8.88 22.33
C ARG A 111 -14.95 -9.47 23.70
N ALA A 112 -14.00 -9.34 24.61
CA ALA A 112 -14.23 -9.61 26.02
C ALA A 112 -14.98 -8.43 26.66
N ARG A 113 -16.03 -8.73 27.41
CA ARG A 113 -16.77 -7.77 28.24
C ARG A 113 -17.19 -8.48 29.51
N ASP A 114 -16.91 -7.88 30.67
CA ASP A 114 -17.29 -8.43 31.98
C ASP A 114 -16.86 -9.90 32.16
N ASN A 115 -15.58 -10.18 31.87
CA ASN A 115 -14.97 -11.53 31.87
C ASN A 115 -15.67 -12.57 30.99
N THR A 116 -16.51 -12.14 30.05
CA THR A 116 -17.25 -13.00 29.12
C THR A 116 -16.87 -12.68 27.68
N MET A 117 -16.74 -13.72 26.85
CA MET A 117 -16.40 -13.57 25.43
C MET A 117 -17.66 -13.42 24.59
N PHE A 118 -17.74 -12.35 23.80
CA PHE A 118 -18.82 -12.10 22.86
C PHE A 118 -18.31 -12.08 21.43
N THR A 119 -19.10 -12.61 20.49
CA THR A 119 -18.92 -12.32 19.07
C THR A 119 -19.67 -11.05 18.71
N TYR A 120 -19.10 -10.24 17.83
CA TYR A 120 -19.78 -9.06 17.29
C TYR A 120 -19.74 -9.07 15.77
N THR A 121 -20.74 -8.42 15.20
CA THR A 121 -20.83 -8.08 13.78
C THR A 121 -21.02 -6.57 13.71
N GLN A 122 -20.18 -5.90 12.92
CA GLN A 122 -20.24 -4.46 12.74
C GLN A 122 -20.17 -4.14 11.26
N GLU A 123 -21.14 -3.39 10.75
CA GLU A 123 -21.04 -2.76 9.44
C GLU A 123 -20.11 -1.55 9.54
N ARG A 124 -19.18 -1.44 8.58
CA ARG A 124 -18.25 -0.31 8.47
C ARG A 124 -18.20 0.20 7.06
N SER A 125 -18.29 1.52 6.91
CA SER A 125 -17.84 2.19 5.69
C SER A 125 -16.31 2.15 5.65
N GLY A 126 -15.73 1.67 4.55
CA GLY A 126 -14.29 1.48 4.45
C GLY A 126 -13.68 1.74 3.08
N PHE A 127 -14.49 1.73 2.03
CA PHE A 127 -14.07 2.12 0.69
C PHE A 127 -14.56 3.54 0.43
N SER A 128 -13.82 4.54 0.92
CA SER A 128 -14.14 5.94 0.65
C SER A 128 -13.37 6.42 -0.59
N TYR A 129 -14.10 6.97 -1.56
CA TYR A 129 -13.52 7.72 -2.70
C TYR A 129 -13.00 9.09 -2.25
N PHE A 130 -13.60 9.66 -1.19
CA PHE A 130 -13.24 10.97 -0.68
C PHE A 130 -12.16 10.86 0.42
N TYR A 131 -11.09 11.62 0.26
CA TYR A 131 -10.02 11.73 1.24
C TYR A 131 -9.72 13.21 1.56
N CYS A 132 -10.45 13.78 2.52
CA CYS A 132 -10.18 15.14 2.98
C CYS A 132 -8.86 15.20 3.75
N LYS A 133 -7.92 16.01 3.25
CA LYS A 133 -6.85 16.54 4.08
C LYS A 133 -7.44 17.57 5.04
N ARG A 134 -6.93 17.61 6.27
CA ARG A 134 -7.45 18.46 7.34
C ARG A 134 -6.31 19.26 7.95
N ARG A 135 -6.58 20.48 8.41
CA ARG A 135 -5.68 21.26 9.27
C ARG A 135 -6.12 21.17 10.72
N VAL A 136 -5.15 21.22 11.64
CA VAL A 136 -5.41 21.33 13.07
C VAL A 136 -5.70 22.80 13.40
N LEU A 137 -6.70 23.04 14.24
CA LEU A 137 -7.09 24.38 14.68
C LEU A 137 -6.20 24.88 15.81
N GLY A 138 -6.38 26.14 16.21
CA GLY A 138 -5.56 26.77 17.26
C GLY A 138 -5.63 26.11 18.64
N ASP A 139 -6.66 25.28 18.89
CA ASP A 139 -6.79 24.50 20.13
C ASP A 139 -5.91 23.24 20.16
N GLY A 140 -5.24 22.90 19.05
CA GLY A 140 -4.41 21.71 18.93
C GLY A 140 -5.16 20.38 18.92
N LEU A 141 -6.49 20.41 18.95
CA LEU A 141 -7.36 19.23 19.08
C LEU A 141 -8.34 19.13 17.93
N SER A 142 -9.03 20.23 17.64
CA SER A 142 -10.03 20.29 16.59
C SER A 142 -9.36 20.32 15.23
N THR A 143 -10.06 19.79 14.24
CA THR A 143 -9.58 19.80 12.86
C THR A 143 -10.69 20.22 11.93
N GLU A 144 -10.34 20.84 10.81
CA GLU A 144 -11.27 21.16 9.74
C GLU A 144 -10.68 20.78 8.38
N PRO A 145 -11.52 20.54 7.34
CA PRO A 145 -11.03 20.31 5.99
C PRO A 145 -10.12 21.44 5.53
N LEU A 146 -9.10 21.11 4.73
CA LEU A 146 -8.33 22.14 4.07
C LEU A 146 -9.21 22.90 3.07
N ASP A 147 -9.05 24.21 3.01
CA ASP A 147 -9.68 25.08 2.01
C ASP A 147 -8.91 25.05 0.67
N ILE A 148 -8.45 23.86 0.27
CA ILE A 148 -7.80 23.63 -1.01
C ILE A 148 -8.40 22.38 -1.67
N ILE A 149 -8.74 22.51 -2.95
CA ILE A 149 -9.11 21.39 -3.79
C ILE A 149 -7.82 20.83 -4.40
N LEU A 150 -7.44 19.62 -4.01
CA LEU A 150 -6.36 18.89 -4.67
C LEU A 150 -6.90 18.41 -6.03
N LYS A 151 -6.57 19.11 -7.11
CA LYS A 151 -6.84 18.64 -8.47
C LYS A 151 -5.69 17.73 -8.90
N PRO A 152 -5.95 16.48 -9.30
CA PRO A 152 -4.93 15.59 -9.83
C PRO A 152 -4.36 16.09 -11.16
#